data_AF-A0A9W3CX87-F1
#
_entry.id   AF-A0A9W3CX87-F1
#
_cell.length_a   1.000
_cell.length_b   1.000
_cell.length_c   1.000
_cell.angle_alpha   90.00
_cell.angle_beta   90.00
_cell.angle_gamma   90.00
#
_symmetry.space_group_name_H-M   'P 1'
#
loop_
_entity.id
_entity.type
_entity.pdbx_description
1 polymer ?
#
loop_
_entity_poly.entity_id
_entity_poly.type
_entity_poly.pdbx_seq_one_letter_code
_entity_poly.pdbx_strand_id
1 'polypeptide(L)'
;LLITYDEHGGFYDHVPTPVKDVPNPDGIIGPGPFYFGFDRLGVRVPTFLISPWIEKGTVIHEPEGPTPHSQYEHSSIPATVKKLFNLKSHFLTKRDAWAGTFEKYFCIRDSLRQDCPEKLAEVERSLRPWGAKEDAKLSEFQVELIQLASQLVGDHLLNSYPDIGKNMTVREGNKYAEDAVEKFLEAGKAALKAGADENTIVTMRPSLTTRTSPSEGTNKYI
;
A
#
# COMPACT_ATOMS: atom_id res chain seq x y z
N LEU A 1 -12.56 -17.38 -10.65
CA LEU A 1 -12.16 -15.99 -10.33
C LEU A 1 -11.04 -16.03 -9.31
N LEU A 2 -9.98 -15.26 -9.53
CA LEU A 2 -8.93 -15.04 -8.55
C LEU A 2 -8.99 -13.57 -8.13
N ILE A 3 -9.06 -13.31 -6.82
CA ILE A 3 -8.93 -11.98 -6.24
C ILE A 3 -7.65 -11.98 -5.43
N THR A 4 -6.75 -11.02 -5.69
CA THR A 4 -5.52 -10.85 -4.93
C THR A 4 -5.25 -9.37 -4.73
N TYR A 5 -4.33 -9.06 -3.82
CA TYR A 5 -3.84 -7.73 -3.55
C TYR A 5 -2.43 -7.60 -4.10
N ASP A 6 -2.08 -6.44 -4.65
CA ASP A 6 -0.73 -6.13 -5.10
C ASP A 6 0.21 -5.94 -3.90
N GLU A 7 -0.28 -5.33 -2.82
CA GLU A 7 0.48 -5.09 -1.59
C GLU A 7 -0.31 -5.35 -0.30
N HIS A 8 0.42 -5.39 0.83
CA HIS A 8 -0.12 -5.65 2.16
C HIS A 8 -0.66 -4.39 2.86
N GLY A 9 -0.53 -3.21 2.27
CA GLY A 9 -1.04 -1.94 2.80
C GLY A 9 -0.40 -1.45 4.11
N GLY A 10 0.76 -1.98 4.50
CA GLY A 10 1.44 -1.62 5.76
C GLY A 10 0.84 -2.26 7.01
N PHE A 11 -0.13 -3.17 6.86
CA PHE A 11 -0.75 -3.85 7.99
C PHE A 11 0.19 -4.90 8.60
N TYR A 12 0.14 -5.04 9.91
CA TYR A 12 0.91 -6.07 10.62
C TYR A 12 0.50 -7.48 10.18
N ASP A 13 1.49 -8.30 9.83
CA ASP A 13 1.35 -9.74 9.64
C ASP A 13 2.36 -10.46 10.55
N HIS A 14 1.91 -11.54 11.19
CA HIS A 14 2.72 -12.26 12.17
C HIS A 14 3.69 -13.28 11.54
N VAL A 15 3.53 -13.61 10.26
CA VAL A 15 4.34 -14.63 9.59
C VAL A 15 5.60 -13.98 9.02
N PRO A 16 6.80 -14.47 9.39
CA PRO A 16 8.04 -14.01 8.81
C PRO A 16 8.06 -14.21 7.29
N THR A 17 8.57 -13.23 6.56
CA THR A 17 8.68 -13.30 5.10
C THR A 17 9.64 -14.42 4.68
N PRO A 18 9.31 -15.25 3.67
CA PRO A 18 10.23 -16.23 3.12
C PRO A 18 11.51 -15.61 2.56
N VAL A 19 12.66 -16.15 2.98
CA VAL A 19 14.02 -15.72 2.57
C VAL A 19 14.89 -16.88 2.09
N LYS A 20 14.43 -18.11 2.23
CA LYS A 20 15.22 -19.29 1.91
C LYS A 20 14.97 -19.72 0.47
N ASP A 21 16.04 -19.78 -0.32
CA ASP A 21 16.05 -20.30 -1.70
C ASP A 21 15.00 -19.63 -2.62
N VAL A 22 14.67 -18.36 -2.34
CA VAL A 22 13.83 -17.54 -3.21
C VAL A 22 14.73 -16.98 -4.32
N PRO A 23 14.48 -17.31 -5.60
CA PRO A 23 15.36 -16.85 -6.66
C PRO A 23 15.15 -15.35 -6.92
N ASN A 24 16.26 -14.64 -7.11
CA ASN A 24 16.22 -13.35 -7.79
C ASN A 24 15.58 -13.57 -9.19
N PRO A 25 14.58 -12.77 -9.59
CA PRO A 25 13.80 -13.01 -10.81
C PRO A 25 14.64 -13.00 -12.09
N ASP A 26 15.57 -12.06 -12.24
CA ASP A 26 16.29 -11.77 -13.49
C ASP A 26 17.82 -11.65 -13.33
N GLY A 27 18.31 -11.74 -12.09
CA GLY A 27 19.73 -11.57 -11.74
C GLY A 27 20.15 -10.11 -11.55
N ILE A 28 19.21 -9.15 -11.61
CA ILE A 28 19.49 -7.73 -11.40
C ILE A 28 19.38 -7.43 -9.90
N ILE A 29 20.38 -6.73 -9.37
CA ILE A 29 20.41 -6.27 -7.98
C ILE A 29 20.11 -4.78 -7.90
N GLY A 30 19.62 -4.34 -6.74
CA GLY A 30 19.39 -2.92 -6.47
C GLY A 30 20.68 -2.10 -6.57
N PRO A 31 20.58 -0.79 -6.87
CA PRO A 31 21.75 0.08 -6.90
C PRO A 31 22.37 0.22 -5.49
N GLY A 32 23.60 0.74 -5.46
CA GLY A 32 24.23 1.14 -4.21
C GLY A 32 23.41 2.22 -3.48
N PRO A 33 23.55 2.33 -2.14
CA PRO A 33 24.52 1.63 -1.31
C PRO A 33 24.04 0.26 -0.79
N PHE A 34 22.77 -0.11 -1.00
CA PHE A 34 22.15 -1.24 -0.31
C PHE A 34 22.22 -2.56 -1.10
N TYR A 35 22.40 -2.52 -2.42
CA TYR A 35 22.59 -3.71 -3.26
C TYR A 35 21.54 -4.81 -3.03
N PHE A 36 20.27 -4.42 -2.93
CA PHE A 36 19.20 -5.35 -2.58
C PHE A 36 19.09 -6.51 -3.58
N GLY A 37 19.17 -7.74 -3.08
CA GLY A 37 19.34 -8.96 -3.89
C GLY A 37 18.07 -9.52 -4.52
N PHE A 38 16.88 -9.03 -4.17
CA PHE A 38 15.57 -9.56 -4.62
C PHE A 38 15.40 -11.08 -4.44
N ASP A 39 16.15 -11.67 -3.49
CA ASP A 39 16.23 -13.08 -3.12
C ASP A 39 15.37 -13.40 -1.88
N ARG A 40 14.26 -12.66 -1.73
CA ARG A 40 13.26 -12.83 -0.67
C ARG A 40 11.88 -12.43 -1.14
N LEU A 41 10.85 -12.89 -0.42
CA LEU A 41 9.48 -12.43 -0.62
C LEU A 41 9.14 -11.25 0.30
N GLY A 42 8.09 -10.53 -0.08
CA GLY A 42 7.47 -9.49 0.75
C GLY A 42 6.53 -10.07 1.81
N VAL A 43 5.83 -9.16 2.49
CA VAL A 43 4.77 -9.52 3.45
C VAL A 43 3.61 -10.20 2.72
N ARG A 44 2.90 -11.10 3.41
CA ARG A 44 1.76 -11.82 2.84
C ARG A 44 0.65 -10.86 2.43
N VAL A 45 -0.04 -11.22 1.36
CA VAL A 45 -1.21 -10.52 0.86
C VAL A 45 -2.41 -11.49 0.83
N PRO A 46 -3.64 -11.02 1.06
CA PRO A 46 -4.82 -11.86 0.91
C PRO A 46 -4.97 -12.35 -0.53
N THR A 47 -5.39 -13.60 -0.71
CA THR A 47 -5.73 -14.15 -2.03
C THR A 47 -6.94 -15.08 -1.90
N PHE A 48 -7.90 -14.91 -2.78
CA PHE A 48 -9.14 -15.70 -2.83
C PHE A 48 -9.25 -16.39 -4.19
N LEU A 49 -9.42 -17.71 -4.16
CA LEU A 49 -9.76 -18.50 -5.33
C LEU A 49 -11.24 -18.88 -5.25
N ILE A 50 -12.05 -18.32 -6.14
CA ILE A 50 -13.51 -18.44 -6.14
C ILE A 50 -13.93 -19.22 -7.39
N SER A 51 -14.53 -20.40 -7.17
CA SER A 51 -14.98 -21.30 -8.22
C SER A 51 -16.14 -22.19 -7.73
N PRO A 52 -17.13 -22.52 -8.58
CA PRO A 52 -18.15 -23.53 -8.24
C PRO A 52 -17.58 -24.96 -8.10
N TRP A 53 -16.33 -25.18 -8.52
CA TRP A 53 -15.61 -26.45 -8.44
C TRP A 53 -14.81 -26.63 -7.15
N ILE A 54 -14.89 -25.68 -6.21
CA ILE A 54 -14.14 -25.67 -4.95
C ILE A 54 -15.10 -25.72 -3.77
N GLU A 55 -14.76 -26.51 -2.75
CA GLU A 55 -15.55 -26.59 -1.52
C GLU A 55 -15.65 -25.26 -0.79
N LYS A 56 -16.82 -24.98 -0.20
CA LYS A 56 -17.03 -23.77 0.61
C LYS A 56 -16.08 -23.78 1.80
N GLY A 57 -15.39 -22.66 2.05
CA GLY A 57 -14.52 -22.50 3.21
C GLY A 57 -13.20 -23.26 3.11
N THR A 58 -12.78 -23.65 1.91
CA THR A 58 -11.46 -24.26 1.69
C THR A 58 -10.35 -23.27 2.05
N VAL A 59 -9.43 -23.70 2.91
CA VAL A 59 -8.19 -22.97 3.22
C VAL A 59 -7.04 -23.66 2.50
N ILE A 60 -6.36 -22.92 1.63
CA ILE A 60 -5.17 -23.38 0.91
C ILE A 60 -3.95 -22.83 1.65
N HIS A 61 -3.07 -23.73 2.09
CA HIS A 61 -1.83 -23.38 2.79
C HIS A 61 -0.65 -23.30 1.81
N GLU A 62 0.45 -24.00 2.11
CA GLU A 62 1.66 -24.03 1.30
C GLU A 62 1.45 -24.72 -0.05
N PRO A 63 2.18 -24.31 -1.11
CA PRO A 63 2.09 -24.96 -2.41
C PRO A 63 2.82 -26.31 -2.44
N GLU A 64 2.42 -27.13 -3.40
CA GLU A 64 3.31 -28.14 -4.00
C GLU A 64 3.97 -27.49 -5.21
N GLY A 65 5.13 -26.88 -4.99
CA GLY A 65 5.87 -26.20 -6.05
C GLY A 65 6.97 -27.06 -6.68
N PRO A 66 7.64 -26.53 -7.73
CA PRO A 66 8.79 -27.17 -8.36
C PRO A 66 9.94 -27.50 -7.40
N THR A 67 10.01 -26.82 -6.25
CA THR A 67 10.99 -27.08 -5.19
C THR A 67 10.33 -27.14 -3.81
N PRO A 68 10.97 -27.76 -2.79
CA PRO A 68 10.46 -27.77 -1.41
C PRO A 68 10.34 -26.39 -0.75
N HIS A 69 10.96 -25.35 -1.33
CA HIS A 69 10.95 -23.98 -0.79
C HIS A 69 10.06 -23.05 -1.59
N SER A 70 9.45 -23.54 -2.68
CA SER A 70 8.48 -22.79 -3.46
C SER A 70 7.35 -22.27 -2.58
N GLN A 71 6.87 -21.07 -2.90
CA GLN A 71 5.80 -20.37 -2.17
C GLN A 71 4.71 -19.94 -3.14
N TYR A 72 3.52 -19.63 -2.61
CA TYR A 72 2.54 -18.85 -3.34
C TYR A 72 2.94 -17.37 -3.28
N GLU A 73 3.14 -16.76 -4.44
CA GLU A 73 3.38 -15.32 -4.60
C GLU A 73 2.81 -14.85 -5.94
N HIS A 74 2.91 -13.56 -6.29
CA HIS A 74 2.25 -13.01 -7.49
C HIS A 74 2.61 -13.74 -8.79
N SER A 75 3.84 -14.27 -8.91
CA SER A 75 4.29 -15.04 -10.08
C SER A 75 3.70 -16.46 -10.12
N SER A 76 3.01 -16.92 -9.07
CA SER A 76 2.16 -18.12 -9.11
C SER A 76 1.02 -18.00 -10.13
N ILE A 77 0.56 -16.78 -10.41
CA ILE A 77 -0.49 -16.54 -11.41
C ILE A 77 0.00 -16.91 -12.83
N PRO A 78 1.07 -16.28 -13.38
CA PRO A 78 1.60 -16.69 -14.67
C PRO A 78 2.12 -18.13 -14.68
N ALA A 79 2.70 -18.63 -13.58
CA ALA A 79 3.11 -20.04 -13.47
C ALA A 79 1.93 -21.00 -13.63
N THR A 80 0.80 -20.69 -12.99
CA THR A 80 -0.43 -21.49 -13.08
C THR A 80 -1.05 -21.41 -14.46
N VAL A 81 -1.10 -20.23 -15.10
CA VAL A 81 -1.57 -20.08 -16.49
C VAL A 81 -0.73 -20.92 -17.43
N LYS A 82 0.59 -20.87 -17.30
CA LYS A 82 1.52 -21.66 -18.11
C LYS A 82 1.24 -23.16 -17.98
N LYS A 83 1.07 -23.65 -16.76
CA LYS A 83 0.79 -25.06 -16.46
C LYS A 83 -0.59 -25.49 -16.96
N LEU A 84 -1.63 -24.72 -16.65
CA LEU A 84 -3.02 -24.98 -17.01
C LEU A 84 -3.19 -25.13 -18.54
N PHE A 85 -2.56 -24.26 -19.32
CA PHE A 85 -2.65 -24.27 -20.78
C PHE A 85 -1.50 -25.03 -21.46
N ASN A 86 -0.63 -25.69 -20.69
CA ASN A 86 0.52 -26.43 -21.21
C ASN A 86 1.39 -25.61 -22.19
N LEU A 87 1.62 -24.33 -21.87
CA LEU A 87 2.33 -23.40 -22.75
C LEU A 87 3.80 -23.80 -22.89
N LYS A 88 4.25 -23.98 -24.14
CA LYS A 88 5.61 -24.45 -24.49
C LYS A 88 6.67 -23.36 -24.49
N SER A 89 6.30 -22.11 -24.28
CA SER A 89 7.24 -20.99 -24.15
C SER A 89 8.22 -21.21 -22.99
N HIS A 90 9.24 -20.38 -22.86
CA HIS A 90 10.02 -20.32 -21.61
C HIS A 90 9.20 -19.66 -20.49
N PHE A 91 9.66 -19.79 -19.25
CA PHE A 91 9.17 -18.94 -18.15
C PHE A 91 9.65 -17.50 -18.37
N LEU A 92 8.92 -16.53 -17.82
CA LEU A 92 9.24 -15.11 -17.97
C LEU A 92 10.48 -14.72 -17.14
N THR A 93 10.61 -15.32 -15.96
CA THR A 93 11.65 -15.08 -14.96
C THR A 93 12.00 -16.39 -14.24
N LYS A 94 13.00 -16.34 -13.36
CA LYS A 94 13.27 -17.45 -12.43
C LYS A 94 12.18 -17.59 -11.36
N ARG A 95 11.41 -16.53 -11.11
CA ARG A 95 10.40 -16.48 -10.03
C ARG A 95 9.13 -17.25 -10.41
N ASP A 96 8.58 -17.03 -11.60
CA ASP A 96 7.46 -17.84 -12.11
C ASP A 96 7.87 -19.28 -12.43
N ALA A 97 9.14 -19.54 -12.74
CA ALA A 97 9.65 -20.92 -12.84
C ALA A 97 9.71 -21.66 -11.50
N TRP A 98 9.87 -20.93 -10.39
CA TRP A 98 9.99 -21.44 -9.04
C TRP A 98 8.67 -21.44 -8.26
N ALA A 99 7.73 -20.57 -8.62
CA ALA A 99 6.49 -20.33 -7.89
C ALA A 99 5.62 -21.59 -7.79
N GLY A 100 4.92 -21.71 -6.66
CA GLY A 100 3.86 -22.71 -6.50
C GLY A 100 2.72 -22.48 -7.48
N THR A 101 2.13 -23.56 -8.00
CA THR A 101 0.96 -23.50 -8.89
C THR A 101 -0.29 -23.99 -8.15
N PHE A 102 -1.47 -23.55 -8.58
CA PHE A 102 -2.73 -23.79 -7.85
C PHE A 102 -3.84 -24.38 -8.73
N GLU A 103 -3.53 -24.83 -9.94
CA GLU A 103 -4.50 -25.45 -10.86
C GLU A 103 -5.12 -26.73 -10.32
N LYS A 104 -4.42 -27.46 -9.44
CA LYS A 104 -4.96 -28.66 -8.79
C LYS A 104 -6.24 -28.40 -8.01
N TYR A 105 -6.44 -27.16 -7.56
CA TYR A 105 -7.65 -26.77 -6.83
C TYR A 105 -8.81 -26.42 -7.75
N PHE A 106 -8.64 -26.35 -9.07
CA PHE A 106 -9.74 -26.02 -9.98
C PHE A 106 -10.75 -27.14 -10.15
N CYS A 107 -10.41 -28.38 -9.77
CA CYS A 107 -11.23 -29.56 -9.97
C CYS A 107 -11.34 -30.42 -8.70
N ILE A 108 -11.47 -29.79 -7.52
CA ILE A 108 -11.63 -30.53 -6.25
C ILE A 108 -12.95 -31.31 -6.25
N ARG A 109 -13.98 -30.77 -6.90
CA ARG A 109 -15.31 -31.36 -6.97
C ARG A 109 -15.58 -31.99 -8.34
N ASP A 110 -16.28 -33.12 -8.32
CA ASP A 110 -16.84 -33.75 -9.53
C ASP A 110 -18.15 -33.08 -10.02
N SER A 111 -18.76 -32.23 -9.18
CA SER A 111 -20.01 -31.53 -9.50
C SER A 111 -20.00 -30.07 -9.03
N LEU A 112 -20.64 -29.21 -9.84
CA LEU A 112 -20.77 -27.78 -9.58
C LEU A 112 -21.59 -27.51 -8.32
N ARG A 113 -21.08 -26.63 -7.47
CA ARG A 113 -21.85 -26.01 -6.39
C ARG A 113 -22.97 -25.12 -6.93
N GLN A 114 -24.11 -25.14 -6.26
CA GLN A 114 -25.32 -24.36 -6.60
C GLN A 114 -25.64 -23.27 -5.57
N ASP A 115 -24.80 -23.10 -4.54
CA ASP A 115 -24.98 -22.16 -3.43
C ASP A 115 -24.19 -20.84 -3.64
N CYS A 116 -24.13 -20.36 -4.89
CA CYS A 116 -23.45 -19.10 -5.20
C CYS A 116 -24.18 -17.92 -4.55
N PRO A 117 -23.52 -17.08 -3.72
CA PRO A 117 -24.17 -15.91 -3.15
C PRO A 117 -24.42 -14.85 -4.23
N GLU A 118 -25.69 -14.49 -4.44
CA GLU A 118 -26.08 -13.43 -5.39
C GLU A 118 -25.99 -12.02 -4.79
N LYS A 119 -25.95 -11.93 -3.46
CA LYS A 119 -25.84 -10.69 -2.71
C LYS A 119 -24.81 -10.84 -1.60
N LEU A 120 -24.01 -9.80 -1.39
CA LEU A 120 -23.15 -9.70 -0.22
C LEU A 120 -24.00 -9.39 1.00
N ALA A 121 -23.64 -9.95 2.16
CA ALA A 121 -24.29 -9.63 3.42
C ALA A 121 -24.05 -8.16 3.79
N GLU A 122 -25.05 -7.51 4.37
CA GLU A 122 -24.85 -6.18 4.95
C GLU A 122 -23.91 -6.29 6.16
N VAL A 123 -22.96 -5.35 6.24
CA VAL A 123 -22.05 -5.26 7.39
C VAL A 123 -22.77 -4.49 8.50
N GLU A 124 -23.55 -5.20 9.30
CA GLU A 124 -24.34 -4.60 10.38
C GLU A 124 -23.49 -4.22 11.61
N ARG A 125 -22.29 -4.82 11.75
CA ARG A 125 -21.43 -4.63 12.92
C ARG A 125 -20.19 -3.82 12.56
N SER A 126 -20.03 -2.67 13.21
CA SER A 126 -18.74 -1.98 13.21
C SER A 126 -17.69 -2.87 13.89
N LEU A 127 -16.58 -3.12 13.17
CA LEU A 127 -15.41 -3.79 13.73
C LEU A 127 -14.72 -2.94 14.81
N ARG A 128 -15.02 -1.63 14.86
CA ARG A 128 -14.56 -0.73 15.91
C ARG A 128 -15.73 -0.44 16.88
N PRO A 129 -15.69 -0.91 18.14
CA PRO A 129 -16.79 -0.70 19.08
C PRO A 129 -16.88 0.74 19.60
N TRP A 130 -15.87 1.56 19.34
CA TRP A 130 -15.72 2.93 19.83
C TRP A 130 -15.30 3.88 18.69
N GLY A 131 -15.59 5.17 18.85
CA GLY A 131 -15.13 6.22 17.92
C GLY A 131 -13.62 6.45 17.95
N ALA A 132 -13.17 7.49 17.26
CA ALA A 132 -11.78 7.95 17.37
C ALA A 132 -11.48 8.42 18.80
N LYS A 133 -10.31 8.07 19.33
CA LYS A 133 -9.83 8.57 20.63
C LYS A 133 -9.19 9.95 20.44
N GLU A 134 -10.02 10.94 20.20
CA GLU A 134 -9.60 12.28 19.76
C GLU A 134 -8.61 12.98 20.70
N ASP A 135 -8.74 12.78 22.01
CA ASP A 135 -7.88 13.40 23.02
C ASP A 135 -6.63 12.55 23.36
N ALA A 136 -6.46 11.38 22.74
CA ALA A 136 -5.27 10.56 22.93
C ALA A 136 -4.06 11.19 22.22
N LYS A 137 -2.85 10.89 22.72
CA LYS A 137 -1.61 11.21 21.98
C LYS A 137 -1.56 10.44 20.67
N LEU A 138 -0.91 11.02 19.67
CA LEU A 138 -0.60 10.33 18.43
C LEU A 138 0.25 9.08 18.69
N SER A 139 -0.05 7.99 17.98
CA SER A 139 0.86 6.86 17.81
C SER A 139 2.07 7.27 16.96
N GLU A 140 3.15 6.49 17.01
CA GLU A 140 4.36 6.71 16.19
C GLU A 140 4.01 6.87 14.70
N PHE A 141 3.24 5.95 14.14
CA PHE A 141 2.76 6.02 12.76
C PHE A 141 1.97 7.31 12.47
N GLN A 142 1.10 7.75 13.39
CA GLN A 142 0.37 9.00 13.19
C GLN A 142 1.29 10.22 13.24
N VAL A 143 2.35 10.21 14.05
CA VAL A 143 3.38 11.27 14.05
C VAL A 143 4.11 11.31 12.71
N GLU A 144 4.46 10.16 12.13
CA GLU A 144 5.08 10.08 10.80
C GLU A 144 4.16 10.64 9.70
N LEU A 145 2.85 10.40 9.79
CA LEU A 145 1.88 11.02 8.88
C LEU A 145 1.85 12.56 9.02
N ILE A 146 2.02 13.11 10.23
CA ILE A 146 2.16 14.56 10.43
C ILE A 146 3.47 15.09 9.84
N GLN A 147 4.57 14.37 10.01
CA GLN A 147 5.85 14.72 9.39
C GLN A 147 5.75 14.72 7.85
N LEU A 148 5.01 13.76 7.26
CA LEU A 148 4.72 13.74 5.83
C LEU A 148 3.85 14.94 5.41
N ALA A 149 2.78 15.23 6.15
CA ALA A 149 1.92 16.39 5.87
C ALA A 149 2.70 17.71 5.94
N SER A 150 3.69 17.82 6.84
CA SER A 150 4.55 19.01 6.96
C SER A 150 5.41 19.28 5.71
N GLN A 151 5.65 18.27 4.87
CA GLN A 151 6.35 18.44 3.59
C GLN A 151 5.51 19.29 2.63
N LEU A 152 4.18 19.12 2.65
CA LEU A 152 3.26 19.80 1.75
C LEU A 152 3.25 21.31 1.95
N VAL A 153 3.39 21.77 3.19
CA VAL A 153 3.32 23.20 3.57
C VAL A 153 4.67 23.82 3.89
N GLY A 154 5.77 23.08 3.72
CA GLY A 154 7.12 23.56 3.99
C GLY A 154 7.55 23.54 5.46
N ASP A 155 6.66 23.18 6.39
CA ASP A 155 6.90 23.16 7.84
C ASP A 155 8.02 22.21 8.27
N HIS A 156 8.41 21.25 7.41
CA HIS A 156 9.60 20.42 7.60
C HIS A 156 10.92 21.21 7.73
N LEU A 157 10.93 22.47 7.33
CA LEU A 157 12.07 23.38 7.48
C LEU A 157 12.13 24.06 8.86
N LEU A 158 11.09 23.89 9.70
CA LEU A 158 11.06 24.48 11.03
C LEU A 158 11.93 23.70 12.01
N ASN A 159 12.44 24.39 13.04
CA ASN A 159 13.24 23.78 14.12
C ASN A 159 12.49 22.71 14.92
N SER A 160 11.16 22.65 14.78
CA SER A 160 10.33 21.61 15.39
C SER A 160 10.43 20.27 14.67
N TYR A 161 11.01 20.18 13.47
CA TYR A 161 11.23 18.91 12.77
C TYR A 161 12.48 18.20 13.34
N PRO A 162 12.46 16.87 13.57
CA PRO A 162 11.39 15.90 13.26
C PRO A 162 10.33 15.75 14.37
N ASP A 163 10.37 16.57 15.42
CA ASP A 163 9.47 16.45 16.58
C ASP A 163 8.04 16.99 16.37
N ILE A 164 7.72 17.47 15.16
CA ILE A 164 6.36 17.91 14.81
C ILE A 164 5.36 16.77 15.02
N GLY A 165 4.20 17.08 15.62
CA GLY A 165 3.19 16.08 15.95
C GLY A 165 3.38 15.35 17.28
N LYS A 166 4.59 15.31 17.88
CA LYS A 166 4.85 14.54 19.12
C LYS A 166 3.96 14.93 20.32
N ASN A 167 3.53 16.19 20.37
CA ASN A 167 2.70 16.72 21.45
C ASN A 167 1.25 16.94 21.05
N MET A 168 0.85 16.54 19.83
CA MET A 168 -0.52 16.67 19.36
C MET A 168 -1.41 15.55 19.91
N THR A 169 -2.66 15.89 20.14
CA THR A 169 -3.77 14.93 20.25
C THR A 169 -4.15 14.39 18.87
N VAL A 170 -4.90 13.28 18.82
CA VAL A 170 -5.45 12.73 17.57
C VAL A 170 -6.30 13.77 16.82
N ARG A 171 -7.09 14.58 17.54
CA ARG A 171 -7.88 15.67 16.93
C ARG A 171 -6.99 16.72 16.27
N GLU A 172 -5.97 17.19 16.99
CA GLU A 172 -5.05 18.22 16.47
C GLU A 172 -4.23 17.71 15.30
N GLY A 173 -3.75 16.46 15.36
CA GLY A 173 -3.04 15.82 14.26
C GLY A 173 -3.91 15.68 13.01
N ASN A 174 -5.16 15.21 13.15
CA ASN A 174 -6.08 15.13 12.02
C ASN A 174 -6.32 16.50 11.38
N LYS A 175 -6.60 17.52 12.20
CA LYS A 175 -6.80 18.88 11.72
C LYS A 175 -5.55 19.42 11.00
N TYR A 176 -4.36 19.19 11.53
CA TYR A 176 -3.11 19.62 10.89
C TYR A 176 -2.96 18.98 9.51
N ALA A 177 -3.20 17.67 9.38
CA ALA A 177 -3.08 16.96 8.11
C ALA A 177 -4.10 17.46 7.08
N GLU A 178 -5.37 17.64 7.48
CA GLU A 178 -6.41 18.21 6.62
C GLU A 178 -6.06 19.63 6.15
N ASP A 179 -5.68 20.52 7.08
CA ASP A 179 -5.30 21.90 6.77
C ASP A 179 -4.07 21.94 5.84
N ALA A 180 -3.10 21.02 6.01
CA ALA A 180 -1.91 20.95 5.18
C ALA A 180 -2.22 20.53 3.73
N VAL A 181 -3.06 19.51 3.56
CA VAL A 181 -3.52 19.05 2.24
C VAL A 181 -4.35 20.12 1.55
N GLU A 182 -5.27 20.77 2.26
CA GLU A 182 -6.10 21.84 1.73
C GLU A 182 -5.23 22.99 1.19
N LYS A 183 -4.30 23.51 2.01
CA LYS A 183 -3.38 24.60 1.62
C LYS A 183 -2.53 24.23 0.42
N PHE A 184 -2.04 23.00 0.34
CA PHE A 184 -1.26 22.53 -0.80
C PHE A 184 -2.08 22.47 -2.08
N LEU A 185 -3.32 21.99 -2.02
CA LEU A 185 -4.23 21.96 -3.16
C LEU A 185 -4.63 23.38 -3.60
N GLU A 186 -4.84 24.30 -2.67
CA GLU A 186 -5.08 25.71 -2.97
C GLU A 186 -3.89 26.36 -3.66
N ALA A 187 -2.68 26.16 -3.15
CA ALA A 187 -1.45 26.65 -3.75
C ALA A 187 -1.24 26.06 -5.17
N GLY A 188 -1.51 24.77 -5.36
CA GLY A 188 -1.53 24.09 -6.66
C GLY A 188 -2.48 24.74 -7.65
N LYS A 189 -3.73 24.95 -7.25
CA LYS A 189 -4.75 25.62 -8.08
C LYS A 189 -4.37 27.06 -8.40
N ALA A 190 -3.76 27.79 -7.46
CA ALA A 190 -3.29 29.15 -7.67
C ALA A 190 -2.13 29.20 -8.67
N ALA A 191 -1.17 28.28 -8.57
CA ALA A 191 -0.05 28.17 -9.49
C ALA A 191 -0.52 27.87 -10.93
N LEU A 192 -1.46 26.93 -11.10
CA LEU A 192 -2.06 26.63 -12.40
C LEU A 192 -2.77 27.85 -13.00
N LYS A 193 -3.55 28.59 -12.18
CA LYS A 193 -4.21 29.83 -12.63
C LYS A 193 -3.21 30.93 -13.02
N ALA A 194 -2.03 30.94 -12.40
CA ALA A 194 -0.93 31.85 -12.73
C ALA A 194 -0.11 31.42 -13.96
N GLY A 195 -0.45 30.29 -14.60
CA GLY A 195 0.21 29.80 -15.81
C GLY A 195 1.44 28.90 -15.57
N ALA A 196 1.57 28.31 -14.38
CA ALA A 196 2.59 27.29 -14.14
C ALA A 196 2.35 26.02 -14.98
N ASP A 197 3.41 25.33 -15.38
CA ASP A 197 3.32 24.05 -16.08
C ASP A 197 2.70 22.97 -15.17
N GLU A 198 1.85 22.12 -15.73
CA GLU A 198 1.09 21.09 -14.98
C GLU A 198 1.98 20.06 -14.27
N ASN A 199 3.23 19.89 -14.70
CA ASN A 199 4.20 18.99 -14.08
C ASN A 199 5.09 19.68 -13.02
N THR A 200 4.88 20.98 -12.79
CA THR A 200 5.67 21.73 -11.81
C THR A 200 5.25 21.35 -10.39
N ILE A 201 6.21 20.92 -9.58
CA ILE A 201 5.97 20.67 -8.16
C ILE A 201 5.88 22.00 -7.40
N VAL A 202 4.72 22.26 -6.81
CA VAL A 202 4.54 23.45 -5.96
C VAL A 202 5.32 23.27 -4.66
N THR A 203 6.30 24.14 -4.44
CA THR A 203 7.09 24.17 -3.20
C THR A 203 6.56 25.26 -2.29
N MET A 204 5.88 24.87 -1.21
CA MET A 204 5.40 25.81 -0.20
C MET A 204 6.51 26.14 0.82
N ARG A 205 6.43 27.34 1.40
CA ARG A 205 7.28 27.75 2.53
C ARG A 205 6.45 27.75 3.81
N PRO A 206 7.07 27.51 4.98
CA PRO A 206 6.37 27.59 6.25
C PRO A 206 5.60 28.90 6.35
N SER A 207 4.32 28.80 6.69
CA SER A 207 3.51 29.98 6.99
C SER A 207 3.91 30.48 8.38
N LEU A 208 4.94 31.33 8.44
CA LEU A 208 5.18 32.16 9.62
C LEU A 208 3.97 33.09 9.75
N THR A 209 2.99 32.71 10.57
CA THR A 209 1.87 33.59 10.88
C THR A 209 2.40 34.78 11.67
N THR A 210 2.83 35.84 10.96
CA THR A 210 2.82 37.17 11.54
C THR A 210 1.36 37.54 11.77
N ARG A 211 0.95 37.72 13.03
CA ARG A 211 -0.26 38.48 13.36
C ARG A 211 -0.06 39.89 12.78
N THR A 212 -0.60 40.16 11.61
CA THR A 212 -0.66 41.51 11.06
C THR A 212 -1.78 42.26 11.75
N SER A 213 -1.40 43.23 12.58
CA SER A 213 -2.27 44.33 13.01
C SER A 213 -2.79 45.07 11.77
N PRO A 214 -4.02 45.62 11.78
CA PRO A 214 -4.57 46.31 10.63
C PRO A 214 -3.98 47.72 10.55
N SER A 215 -3.10 48.00 9.58
CA SER A 215 -3.01 49.32 8.96
C SER A 215 -2.10 49.36 7.73
N GLU A 216 -2.70 49.95 6.69
CA GLU A 216 -2.12 50.80 5.64
C GLU A 216 -1.30 50.15 4.54
N GLY A 217 -1.88 50.25 3.34
CA GLY A 217 -1.36 49.69 2.13
C GLY A 217 -0.10 50.36 1.63
N THR A 218 0.66 49.59 0.86
CA THR A 218 1.32 50.09 -0.35
C THR A 218 1.73 48.88 -1.19
N ASN A 219 1.25 48.88 -2.42
CA ASN A 219 1.72 48.06 -3.54
C ASN A 219 3.25 48.00 -3.57
N LYS A 220 3.86 46.82 -3.81
CA LYS A 220 5.00 46.63 -4.74
C LYS A 220 5.26 45.14 -5.07
N TYR A 221 4.92 44.81 -6.33
CA TYR A 221 5.66 44.04 -7.34
C TYR A 221 6.15 42.59 -7.14
N ILE A 222 5.63 41.77 -8.08
CA ILE A 222 6.19 40.61 -8.81
C ILE A 222 6.38 39.32 -8.01
#